data_AF-A0A2D5Z7X3-F1
#
_entry.id   AF-A0A2D5Z7X3-F1
#
_cell.length_a   1.000
_cell.length_b   1.000
_cell.length_c   1.000
_cell.angle_alpha   90.00
_cell.angle_beta   90.00
_cell.angle_gamma   90.00
#
_symmetry.space_group_name_H-M   'P 1'
#
loop_
_entity.id
_entity.type
_entity.pdbx_description
1 polymer ?
#
loop_
_entity_poly.entity_id
_entity_poly.type
_entity_poly.pdbx_seq_one_letter_code
_entity_poly.pdbx_strand_id
1 'polypeptide(L)'
;MKGDHVGNLIRSARRAASVLLFSALVLAAADARARDNGHDDRHDHGPPPRHDHAGHDEDDAPRHRDRGPRGRTDGRHGRGAKRPGPGGPMGSMGSERPHRFDDRRLSETEISERLEILRMIHPEWAERAERVQRSHPQRLQQMMRRRMPRIERLIELRKNDSDAFDLEVGNIRLERESRELGEKLRRAGDDPGADAIRKALRDAVTRHFEIRQKLKERRLAHLEKEIAALREGLEQRRKDRDRMIEQRLQNLTGKKGGW
;
A
#
# COMPACT_ATOMS: atom_id res chain seq x y z
N MET A 1 32.45 -40.10 -21.23
CA MET A 1 31.51 -39.01 -20.83
C MET A 1 30.06 -39.53 -20.82
N LYS A 2 29.64 -40.30 -19.81
CA LYS A 2 28.26 -40.83 -19.66
C LYS A 2 27.77 -40.87 -18.18
N GLY A 3 28.34 -40.04 -17.30
CA GLY A 3 28.09 -40.10 -15.86
C GLY A 3 27.04 -39.12 -15.30
N ASP A 4 26.71 -38.03 -15.99
CA ASP A 4 26.05 -36.88 -15.34
C ASP A 4 24.52 -36.85 -15.45
N HIS A 5 23.90 -37.75 -16.20
CA HIS A 5 22.44 -37.72 -16.40
C HIS A 5 21.62 -38.31 -15.26
N VAL A 6 22.18 -39.26 -14.49
CA VAL A 6 21.45 -39.92 -13.39
C VAL A 6 21.31 -39.00 -12.17
N GLY A 7 22.31 -38.14 -11.92
CA GLY A 7 22.32 -37.21 -10.79
C GLY A 7 21.30 -36.07 -10.88
N ASN A 8 20.82 -35.72 -12.08
CA ASN A 8 19.81 -34.68 -12.26
C ASN A 8 18.39 -35.20 -12.11
N LEU A 9 18.13 -36.48 -12.44
CA LEU A 9 16.81 -37.08 -12.28
C LEU A 9 16.44 -37.26 -10.80
N ILE A 10 17.40 -37.66 -9.96
CA ILE A 10 17.18 -37.87 -8.51
C ILE A 10 16.94 -36.54 -7.78
N ARG A 11 17.60 -35.45 -8.22
CA ARG A 11 17.38 -34.11 -7.64
C ARG A 11 16.04 -33.49 -8.05
N SER A 12 15.54 -33.81 -9.24
CA SER A 12 14.19 -33.41 -9.70
C SER A 12 13.09 -34.11 -8.89
N ALA A 13 13.18 -35.43 -8.69
CA ALA A 13 12.18 -36.20 -7.95
C ALA A 13 12.04 -35.77 -6.48
N ARG A 14 13.16 -35.42 -5.81
CA ARG A 14 13.15 -34.92 -4.44
C ARG A 14 12.47 -33.55 -4.30
N ARG A 15 12.59 -32.67 -5.29
CA ARG A 15 11.89 -31.36 -5.28
C ARG A 15 10.39 -31.52 -5.50
N ALA A 16 9.96 -32.44 -6.37
CA ALA A 16 8.54 -32.70 -6.60
C ALA A 16 7.84 -33.31 -5.36
N ALA A 17 8.52 -34.23 -4.66
CA ALA A 17 7.98 -34.83 -3.43
C ALA A 17 7.82 -33.81 -2.28
N SER A 18 8.76 -32.86 -2.14
CA SER A 18 8.66 -31.82 -1.10
C SER A 18 7.51 -30.83 -1.33
N VAL A 19 7.17 -30.51 -2.59
CA VAL A 19 6.06 -29.61 -2.91
C VAL A 19 4.70 -30.26 -2.61
N LEU A 20 4.56 -31.57 -2.86
CA LEU A 20 3.32 -32.30 -2.57
C LEU A 20 3.08 -32.46 -1.06
N LEU A 21 4.14 -32.71 -0.27
CA LEU A 21 4.04 -32.78 1.19
C LEU A 21 3.68 -31.44 1.84
N PHE A 22 4.16 -30.32 1.29
CA PHE A 22 3.82 -28.99 1.82
C PHE A 22 2.37 -28.58 1.51
N SER A 23 1.84 -28.98 0.34
CA SER A 23 0.46 -28.69 -0.04
C SER A 23 -0.56 -29.46 0.82
N ALA A 24 -0.27 -30.72 1.18
CA ALA A 24 -1.11 -31.51 2.06
C ALA A 24 -1.16 -30.96 3.51
N LEU A 25 -0.04 -30.42 4.01
CA LEU A 25 0.01 -29.85 5.36
C LEU A 25 -0.79 -28.55 5.50
N VAL A 26 -0.78 -27.70 4.45
CA VAL A 26 -1.55 -26.45 4.43
C VAL A 26 -3.06 -26.71 4.35
N LEU A 27 -3.49 -27.74 3.60
CA LEU A 27 -4.90 -28.12 3.53
C LEU A 27 -5.42 -28.69 4.87
N ALA A 28 -4.61 -29.48 5.57
CA ALA A 28 -4.97 -30.02 6.89
C ALA A 28 -5.04 -28.94 7.98
N ALA A 29 -4.18 -27.91 7.92
CA ALA A 29 -4.19 -26.79 8.87
C ALA A 29 -5.40 -25.85 8.66
N ALA A 30 -5.93 -25.75 7.44
CA ALA A 30 -7.14 -24.97 7.16
C ALA A 30 -8.40 -25.66 7.71
N ASP A 31 -8.48 -26.99 7.65
CA ASP A 31 -9.64 -27.75 8.14
C ASP A 31 -9.68 -27.85 9.69
N ALA A 32 -8.52 -27.78 10.35
CA ALA A 32 -8.45 -27.70 11.81
C ALA A 32 -8.95 -26.35 12.36
N ARG A 33 -8.76 -25.25 11.61
CA ARG A 33 -9.18 -23.90 12.03
C ARG A 33 -10.67 -23.63 11.81
N ALA A 34 -11.32 -24.40 10.93
CA ALA A 34 -12.76 -24.33 10.70
C ALA A 34 -13.58 -25.00 11.83
N ARG A 35 -12.97 -25.91 12.61
CA ARG A 35 -13.65 -26.63 13.71
C ARG A 35 -13.55 -25.95 15.08
N ASP A 36 -12.68 -24.97 15.26
CA ASP A 36 -12.44 -24.29 16.56
C ASP A 36 -13.14 -22.93 16.71
N ASN A 37 -13.86 -22.45 15.68
CA ASN A 37 -14.66 -21.21 15.75
C ASN A 37 -16.12 -21.47 16.16
N GLY A 38 -16.35 -22.51 16.97
CA GLY A 38 -17.62 -22.73 17.62
C GLY A 38 -17.81 -21.74 18.77
N HIS A 39 -18.76 -20.82 18.60
CA HIS A 39 -19.47 -20.12 19.66
C HIS A 39 -18.76 -18.94 20.33
N ASP A 40 -18.89 -17.76 19.70
CA ASP A 40 -18.87 -16.49 20.42
C ASP A 40 -20.03 -15.63 19.87
N ASP A 41 -21.13 -15.60 20.64
CA ASP A 41 -22.32 -14.76 20.47
C ASP A 41 -21.94 -13.28 20.58
N ARG A 42 -21.33 -12.73 19.53
CA ARG A 42 -21.07 -11.29 19.43
C ARG A 42 -21.98 -10.68 18.39
N HIS A 43 -23.09 -10.18 18.91
CA HIS A 43 -23.85 -9.03 18.43
C HIS A 43 -23.64 -8.68 16.96
N ASP A 44 -24.55 -9.20 16.14
CA ASP A 44 -24.91 -8.71 14.84
C ASP A 44 -25.30 -7.22 14.93
N HIS A 45 -24.31 -6.34 14.85
CA HIS A 45 -24.53 -4.96 14.46
C HIS A 45 -24.63 -4.95 12.93
N GLY A 46 -25.79 -5.35 12.44
CA GLY A 46 -26.17 -5.12 11.05
C GLY A 46 -25.91 -3.66 10.66
N PRO A 47 -25.59 -3.40 9.39
CA PRO A 47 -25.42 -2.03 8.91
C PRO A 47 -26.65 -1.22 9.32
N PRO A 48 -26.49 0.02 9.82
CA PRO A 48 -27.63 0.82 10.25
C PRO A 48 -28.66 0.87 9.12
N PRO A 49 -29.97 0.75 9.44
CA PRO A 49 -31.01 0.77 8.45
C PRO A 49 -30.81 1.99 7.56
N ARG A 50 -30.70 1.75 6.26
CA ARG A 50 -30.79 2.83 5.29
C ARG A 50 -32.18 3.41 5.49
N HIS A 51 -32.25 4.68 5.87
CA HIS A 51 -33.50 5.40 5.88
C HIS A 51 -34.07 5.35 4.46
N ASP A 52 -35.07 4.50 4.28
CA ASP A 52 -35.97 4.52 3.16
C ASP A 52 -36.67 5.88 3.19
N HIS A 53 -36.18 6.81 2.37
CA HIS A 53 -36.97 7.95 1.94
C HIS A 53 -38.04 7.43 0.98
N ALA A 54 -39.06 6.81 1.55
CA ALA A 54 -40.33 6.60 0.91
C ALA A 54 -41.06 7.95 0.86
N GLY A 55 -41.49 8.34 -0.35
CA GLY A 55 -42.62 9.24 -0.55
C GLY A 55 -42.27 10.70 -0.84
N HIS A 56 -41.91 10.98 -2.09
CA HIS A 56 -42.41 12.17 -2.79
C HIS A 56 -42.52 11.82 -4.27
N ASP A 57 -43.56 11.06 -4.58
CA ASP A 57 -44.24 11.18 -5.87
C ASP A 57 -45.11 12.44 -5.84
N GLU A 58 -45.38 12.95 -7.05
CA GLU A 58 -46.25 14.08 -7.40
C GLU A 58 -45.58 15.47 -7.28
N ASP A 59 -45.00 15.96 -8.38
CA ASP A 59 -45.80 16.76 -9.32
C ASP A 59 -44.98 17.31 -10.50
N ASP A 60 -45.60 17.20 -11.67
CA ASP A 60 -45.20 17.80 -12.94
C ASP A 60 -44.94 19.31 -12.83
N ALA A 61 -43.71 19.74 -13.15
CA ALA A 61 -43.45 21.12 -13.51
C ALA A 61 -42.33 21.23 -14.56
N PRO A 62 -42.57 21.94 -15.69
CA PRO A 62 -41.58 22.10 -16.74
C PRO A 62 -40.48 23.04 -16.25
N ARG A 63 -39.27 22.50 -15.98
CA ARG A 63 -38.11 23.34 -15.68
C ARG A 63 -37.60 24.00 -16.96
N HIS A 64 -38.18 25.17 -17.21
CA HIS A 64 -37.61 26.23 -18.01
C HIS A 64 -36.12 26.38 -17.74
N ARG A 65 -35.36 26.39 -18.84
CA ARG A 65 -34.03 26.98 -18.90
C ARG A 65 -34.16 28.44 -18.51
N ASP A 66 -33.64 28.83 -17.35
CA ASP A 66 -33.32 30.22 -17.12
C ASP A 66 -31.95 30.38 -16.45
N ARG A 67 -31.04 30.99 -17.21
CA ARG A 67 -29.71 31.41 -16.77
C ARG A 67 -29.89 32.66 -15.93
N GLY A 68 -30.01 32.49 -14.62
CA GLY A 68 -29.92 33.60 -13.67
C GLY A 68 -28.47 34.12 -13.52
N PRO A 69 -28.28 35.44 -13.33
CA PRO A 69 -26.97 36.08 -13.34
C PRO A 69 -26.20 35.83 -12.04
N ARG A 70 -24.87 35.73 -12.14
CA ARG A 70 -23.93 35.66 -11.02
C ARG A 70 -24.10 36.89 -10.12
N GLY A 71 -24.88 36.74 -9.06
CA GLY A 71 -24.98 37.69 -7.97
C GLY A 71 -23.69 37.74 -7.18
N ARG A 72 -23.06 38.92 -7.16
CA ARG A 72 -22.09 39.33 -6.15
C ARG A 72 -22.77 39.27 -4.78
N THR A 73 -22.26 38.46 -3.87
CA THR A 73 -22.56 38.59 -2.44
C THR A 73 -21.37 39.24 -1.76
N ASP A 74 -21.38 40.57 -1.81
CA ASP A 74 -20.64 41.41 -0.89
C ASP A 74 -21.45 41.49 0.42
N GLY A 75 -20.80 41.14 1.53
CA GLY A 75 -21.26 41.46 2.89
C GLY A 75 -22.03 40.35 3.61
N ARG A 76 -21.55 39.96 4.80
CA ARG A 76 -22.09 40.49 6.08
C ARG A 76 -21.71 39.57 7.25
N HIS A 77 -20.85 40.13 8.10
CA HIS A 77 -20.84 40.01 9.56
C HIS A 77 -21.66 38.88 10.20
N GLY A 78 -20.96 37.79 10.55
CA GLY A 78 -21.32 36.92 11.67
C GLY A 78 -20.27 37.05 12.78
N ARG A 79 -20.30 38.15 13.54
CA ARG A 79 -19.59 38.27 14.83
C ARG A 79 -20.31 37.37 15.84
N GLY A 80 -20.03 36.07 15.77
CA GLY A 80 -20.39 35.11 16.82
C GLY A 80 -19.25 35.03 17.83
N ALA A 81 -19.51 35.48 19.04
CA ALA A 81 -18.58 35.55 20.17
C ALA A 81 -17.89 34.20 20.45
N LYS A 82 -16.58 34.12 20.19
CA LYS A 82 -15.72 33.11 20.81
C LYS A 82 -15.37 33.59 22.21
N ARG A 83 -16.03 33.02 23.21
CA ARG A 83 -15.58 33.03 24.61
C ARG A 83 -14.09 32.63 24.67
N PRO A 84 -13.19 33.47 25.20
CA PRO A 84 -11.86 33.02 25.59
C PRO A 84 -12.02 32.23 26.89
N GLY A 85 -12.03 30.90 26.76
CA GLY A 85 -11.92 30.01 27.92
C GLY A 85 -10.54 30.19 28.59
N PRO A 86 -10.46 30.27 29.92
CA PRO A 86 -9.21 30.49 30.62
C PRO A 86 -8.38 29.19 30.65
N GLY A 87 -7.13 29.27 30.17
CA GLY A 87 -6.00 28.63 30.84
C GLY A 87 -5.82 27.12 30.70
N GLY A 88 -6.28 26.48 29.62
CA GLY A 88 -5.72 25.18 29.25
C GLY A 88 -4.34 25.41 28.63
N PRO A 89 -3.22 24.84 29.15
CA PRO A 89 -1.96 24.87 28.44
C PRO A 89 -2.22 24.20 27.09
N MET A 90 -2.15 24.98 26.01
CA MET A 90 -1.98 24.43 24.68
C MET A 90 -0.63 23.72 24.69
N GLY A 91 -0.63 22.50 25.22
CA GLY A 91 0.33 21.49 24.87
C GLY A 91 0.32 21.47 23.37
N SER A 92 1.35 22.10 22.81
CA SER A 92 1.75 22.00 21.43
C SER A 92 1.83 20.52 21.15
N MET A 93 0.70 19.91 20.76
CA MET A 93 0.66 18.69 20.00
C MET A 93 1.43 19.07 18.75
N GLY A 94 2.76 18.90 18.81
CA GLY A 94 3.48 17.91 18.05
C GLY A 94 2.88 17.61 16.69
N SER A 95 2.36 18.61 16.00
CA SER A 95 2.26 18.61 14.56
C SER A 95 3.71 18.62 14.13
N GLU A 96 4.29 17.41 14.10
CA GLU A 96 5.42 17.05 13.29
C GLU A 96 5.24 17.86 12.02
N ARG A 97 5.99 18.95 11.91
CA ARG A 97 5.91 19.84 10.78
C ARG A 97 6.05 18.90 9.59
N PRO A 98 5.03 18.82 8.69
CA PRO A 98 5.03 17.85 7.61
C PRO A 98 6.41 17.92 7.00
N HIS A 99 7.15 16.80 7.09
CA HIS A 99 8.58 16.72 6.79
C HIS A 99 8.85 17.70 5.67
N ARG A 100 9.58 18.79 5.95
CA ARG A 100 9.99 19.74 4.92
C ARG A 100 10.66 18.86 3.88
N PHE A 101 9.94 18.59 2.79
CA PHE A 101 10.39 17.67 1.75
C PHE A 101 11.79 18.12 1.44
N ASP A 102 12.76 17.24 1.70
CA ASP A 102 14.17 17.59 1.61
C ASP A 102 14.39 18.35 0.30
N ASP A 103 14.70 19.65 0.42
CA ASP A 103 14.80 20.54 -0.74
C ASP A 103 16.03 20.22 -1.58
N ARG A 104 16.77 19.16 -1.20
CA ARG A 104 17.84 18.55 -1.96
C ARG A 104 17.43 18.27 -3.40
N ARG A 105 18.14 18.93 -4.33
CA ARG A 105 18.01 18.68 -5.76
C ARG A 105 18.38 17.22 -6.05
N LEU A 106 17.56 16.55 -6.85
CA LEU A 106 17.84 15.21 -7.33
C LEU A 106 19.05 15.28 -8.27
N SER A 107 20.01 14.39 -8.04
CA SER A 107 21.15 14.17 -8.94
C SER A 107 20.68 13.55 -10.25
N GLU A 108 21.52 13.65 -11.29
CA GLU A 108 21.20 13.10 -12.61
C GLU A 108 21.06 11.57 -12.59
N THR A 109 21.89 10.88 -11.79
CA THR A 109 21.81 9.43 -11.59
C THR A 109 20.49 9.03 -10.94
N GLU A 110 20.06 9.75 -9.90
CA GLU A 110 18.76 9.51 -9.24
C GLU A 110 17.56 9.83 -10.16
N ILE A 111 17.69 10.76 -11.09
CA ILE A 111 16.65 11.03 -12.10
C ILE A 111 16.61 9.87 -13.11
N SER A 112 17.76 9.40 -13.58
CA SER A 112 17.86 8.28 -14.52
C SER A 112 17.30 6.98 -13.94
N GLU A 113 17.66 6.64 -12.68
CA GLU A 113 17.14 5.45 -11.98
C GLU A 113 15.60 5.51 -11.86
N ARG A 114 15.04 6.67 -11.49
CA ARG A 114 13.58 6.86 -11.44
C ARG A 114 12.93 6.73 -12.82
N LEU A 115 13.56 7.23 -13.88
CA LEU A 115 13.05 7.10 -15.25
C LEU A 115 13.08 5.64 -15.72
N GLU A 116 14.09 4.86 -15.36
CA GLU A 116 14.15 3.43 -15.67
C GLU A 116 12.95 2.69 -15.06
N ILE A 117 12.70 2.88 -13.77
CA ILE A 117 11.53 2.29 -13.09
C ILE A 117 10.23 2.78 -13.74
N LEU A 118 10.15 4.07 -14.08
CA LEU A 118 8.97 4.64 -14.73
C LEU A 118 8.73 4.01 -16.11
N ARG A 119 9.77 3.70 -16.90
CA ARG A 119 9.61 3.00 -18.19
C ARG A 119 9.01 1.61 -17.98
N MET A 120 9.42 0.92 -16.91
CA MET A 120 8.89 -0.40 -16.59
C MET A 120 7.39 -0.33 -16.24
N ILE A 121 6.99 0.58 -15.37
CA ILE A 121 5.60 0.63 -14.87
C ILE A 121 4.67 1.43 -15.79
N HIS A 122 5.13 2.52 -16.40
CA HIS A 122 4.34 3.49 -17.16
C HIS A 122 5.14 4.13 -18.31
N PRO A 123 5.32 3.43 -19.45
CA PRO A 123 6.20 3.89 -20.55
C PRO A 123 5.79 5.26 -21.10
N GLU A 124 4.49 5.51 -21.30
CA GLU A 124 4.00 6.82 -21.79
C GLU A 124 4.38 7.99 -20.87
N TRP A 125 4.43 7.75 -19.56
CA TRP A 125 4.83 8.76 -18.59
C TRP A 125 6.33 8.94 -18.58
N ALA A 126 7.10 7.87 -18.78
CA ALA A 126 8.55 7.97 -18.92
C ALA A 126 8.92 8.82 -20.15
N GLU A 127 8.30 8.57 -21.31
CA GLU A 127 8.50 9.38 -22.50
C GLU A 127 8.12 10.85 -22.27
N ARG A 128 6.99 11.10 -21.59
CA ARG A 128 6.58 12.47 -21.22
C ARG A 128 7.59 13.11 -20.29
N ALA A 129 8.09 12.35 -19.30
CA ALA A 129 9.08 12.82 -18.35
C ALA A 129 10.42 13.17 -19.05
N GLU A 130 10.86 12.38 -20.03
CA GLU A 130 12.03 12.68 -20.86
C GLU A 130 11.85 13.95 -21.70
N ARG A 131 10.67 14.15 -22.30
CA ARG A 131 10.37 15.42 -23.01
C ARG A 131 10.42 16.62 -22.07
N VAL A 132 9.92 16.48 -20.85
CA VAL A 132 10.00 17.53 -19.82
C VAL A 132 11.44 17.70 -19.34
N GLN A 133 12.24 16.65 -19.26
CA GLN A 133 13.67 16.74 -18.90
C GLN A 133 14.44 17.65 -19.85
N ARG A 134 14.22 17.46 -21.17
CA ARG A 134 14.92 18.23 -22.21
C ARG A 134 14.54 19.70 -22.25
N SER A 135 13.28 20.02 -21.93
CA SER A 135 12.75 21.38 -22.06
C SER A 135 12.72 22.16 -20.74
N HIS A 136 12.40 21.51 -19.62
CA HIS A 136 12.16 22.14 -18.31
C HIS A 136 12.62 21.22 -17.16
N PRO A 137 13.94 21.03 -16.95
CA PRO A 137 14.46 20.07 -15.97
C PRO A 137 14.02 20.36 -14.53
N GLN A 138 13.86 21.63 -14.14
CA GLN A 138 13.36 22.00 -12.81
C GLN A 138 11.89 21.56 -12.60
N ARG A 139 11.08 21.60 -13.67
CA ARG A 139 9.69 21.12 -13.63
C ARG A 139 9.63 19.61 -13.49
N LEU A 140 10.55 18.87 -14.13
CA LEU A 140 10.69 17.43 -13.92
C LEU A 140 11.04 17.12 -12.46
N GLN A 141 12.02 17.81 -11.89
CA GLN A 141 12.40 17.62 -10.48
C GLN A 141 11.22 17.83 -9.54
N GLN A 142 10.46 18.92 -9.74
CA GLN A 142 9.27 19.19 -8.93
C GLN A 142 8.18 18.13 -9.12
N MET A 143 7.95 17.66 -10.36
CA MET A 143 7.01 16.58 -10.64
C MET A 143 7.43 15.28 -9.96
N MET A 144 8.71 14.93 -10.03
CA MET A 144 9.27 13.73 -9.40
C MET A 144 9.07 13.79 -7.88
N ARG A 145 9.43 14.88 -7.21
CA ARG A 145 9.23 15.03 -5.76
C ARG A 145 7.78 14.84 -5.31
N ARG A 146 6.82 15.39 -6.04
CA ARG A 146 5.40 15.33 -5.64
C ARG A 146 4.75 13.98 -5.90
N ARG A 147 5.19 13.27 -6.93
CA ARG A 147 4.49 12.06 -7.42
C ARG A 147 5.23 10.77 -7.13
N MET A 148 6.48 10.81 -6.70
CA MET A 148 7.36 9.64 -6.66
C MET A 148 7.70 8.99 -5.32
N PRO A 149 7.02 9.23 -4.17
CA PRO A 149 7.20 8.36 -3.01
C PRO A 149 6.98 6.87 -3.34
N ARG A 150 6.09 6.57 -4.29
CA ARG A 150 5.88 5.21 -4.79
C ARG A 150 7.08 4.65 -5.58
N ILE A 151 7.77 5.46 -6.39
CA ILE A 151 8.96 5.00 -7.12
C ILE A 151 10.15 4.83 -6.18
N GLU A 152 10.30 5.71 -5.18
CA GLU A 152 11.36 5.56 -4.17
C GLU A 152 11.24 4.22 -3.44
N ARG A 153 10.02 3.85 -3.04
CA ARG A 153 9.75 2.51 -2.50
C ARG A 153 10.14 1.39 -3.46
N LEU A 154 9.89 1.52 -4.77
CA LEU A 154 10.31 0.52 -5.76
C LEU A 154 11.82 0.44 -5.91
N ILE A 155 12.53 1.57 -5.84
CA ILE A 155 14.01 1.60 -5.87
C ILE A 155 14.57 0.89 -4.65
N GLU A 156 14.02 1.15 -3.47
CA GLU A 156 14.41 0.46 -2.23
C GLU A 156 14.14 -1.05 -2.31
N LEU A 157 12.97 -1.45 -2.82
CA LEU A 157 12.66 -2.86 -3.05
C LEU A 157 13.65 -3.48 -4.03
N ARG A 158 13.98 -2.83 -5.15
CA ARG A 158 14.96 -3.36 -6.12
C ARG A 158 16.33 -3.64 -5.48
N LYS A 159 16.74 -2.81 -4.51
CA LYS A 159 18.03 -2.93 -3.82
C LYS A 159 18.03 -4.01 -2.72
N ASN A 160 16.93 -4.10 -1.98
CA ASN A 160 16.86 -4.94 -0.78
C ASN A 160 16.16 -6.29 -0.99
N ASP A 161 15.30 -6.37 -2.01
CA ASP A 161 14.36 -7.48 -2.23
C ASP A 161 13.84 -7.52 -3.69
N SER A 162 14.62 -8.10 -4.59
CA SER A 162 14.28 -8.16 -6.03
C SER A 162 12.96 -8.89 -6.32
N ASP A 163 12.63 -9.94 -5.55
CA ASP A 163 11.40 -10.70 -5.74
C ASP A 163 10.17 -9.85 -5.38
N ALA A 164 10.24 -9.09 -4.28
CA ALA A 164 9.17 -8.16 -3.91
C ALA A 164 9.03 -7.03 -4.93
N PHE A 165 10.16 -6.56 -5.48
CA PHE A 165 10.15 -5.56 -6.55
C PHE A 165 9.39 -6.06 -7.79
N ASP A 166 9.68 -7.27 -8.26
CA ASP A 166 9.02 -7.85 -9.44
C ASP A 166 7.51 -8.03 -9.22
N LEU A 167 7.10 -8.47 -8.02
CA LEU A 167 5.70 -8.57 -7.64
C LEU A 167 5.00 -7.20 -7.63
N GLU A 168 5.63 -6.17 -7.05
CA GLU A 168 5.03 -4.83 -6.96
C GLU A 168 4.95 -4.17 -8.35
N VAL A 169 5.96 -4.34 -9.21
CA VAL A 169 5.91 -3.89 -10.62
C VAL A 169 4.80 -4.59 -11.38
N GLY A 170 4.66 -5.91 -11.21
CA GLY A 170 3.58 -6.71 -11.80
C GLY A 170 2.20 -6.24 -11.34
N ASN A 171 2.05 -5.98 -10.04
CA ASN A 171 0.83 -5.45 -9.43
C ASN A 171 0.40 -4.11 -10.07
N ILE A 172 1.33 -3.15 -10.17
CA ILE A 172 1.06 -1.84 -10.77
C ILE A 172 0.67 -1.96 -12.25
N ARG A 173 1.36 -2.83 -13.01
CA ARG A 173 1.06 -3.06 -14.44
C ARG A 173 -0.35 -3.64 -14.63
N LEU A 174 -0.71 -4.66 -13.85
CA LEU A 174 -2.02 -5.31 -13.94
C LEU A 174 -3.16 -4.40 -13.45
N GLU A 175 -2.92 -3.56 -12.44
CA GLU A 175 -3.89 -2.52 -12.04
C GLU A 175 -4.20 -1.57 -13.21
N ARG A 176 -3.17 -1.12 -13.93
CA ARG A 176 -3.36 -0.27 -15.10
C ARG A 176 -4.09 -1.00 -16.22
N GLU A 177 -3.60 -2.18 -16.61
CA GLU A 177 -4.17 -3.00 -17.68
C GLU A 177 -5.66 -3.28 -17.43
N SER A 178 -6.02 -3.71 -16.22
CA SER A 178 -7.42 -3.96 -15.86
C SER A 178 -8.28 -2.69 -15.90
N ARG A 179 -7.76 -1.53 -15.47
CA ARG A 179 -8.48 -0.26 -15.59
C ARG A 179 -8.71 0.14 -17.05
N GLU A 180 -7.69 0.02 -17.90
CA GLU A 180 -7.78 0.33 -19.33
C GLU A 180 -8.78 -0.59 -20.05
N LEU A 181 -8.73 -1.89 -19.78
CA LEU A 181 -9.69 -2.86 -20.33
C LEU A 181 -11.12 -2.58 -19.85
N GLY A 182 -11.29 -2.18 -18.58
CA GLY A 182 -12.59 -1.77 -18.05
C GLY A 182 -13.17 -0.51 -18.71
N GLU A 183 -12.32 0.48 -19.01
CA GLU A 183 -12.72 1.66 -19.79
C GLU A 183 -13.09 1.28 -21.23
N LYS A 184 -12.31 0.42 -21.88
CA LYS A 184 -12.59 -0.05 -23.25
C LYS A 184 -13.92 -0.82 -23.30
N LEU A 185 -14.16 -1.73 -22.35
CA LEU A 185 -15.41 -2.49 -22.27
C LEU A 185 -16.63 -1.58 -22.10
N ARG A 186 -16.53 -0.56 -21.23
CA ARG A 186 -17.61 0.43 -21.05
C ARG A 186 -17.93 1.23 -22.33
N ARG A 187 -16.92 1.51 -23.16
CA ARG A 187 -17.12 2.23 -24.43
C ARG A 187 -17.65 1.34 -25.54
N ALA A 188 -17.32 0.05 -25.52
CA ALA A 188 -17.77 -0.91 -26.54
C ALA A 188 -19.28 -1.17 -26.49
N GLY A 189 -19.91 -1.11 -25.32
CA GLY A 189 -21.34 -1.42 -25.18
C GLY A 189 -21.66 -2.84 -25.65
N ASP A 190 -22.60 -2.98 -26.59
CA ASP A 190 -23.04 -4.25 -27.18
C ASP A 190 -22.29 -4.60 -28.48
N ASP A 191 -21.17 -3.92 -28.79
CA ASP A 191 -20.32 -4.27 -29.93
C ASP A 191 -19.91 -5.76 -29.86
N PRO A 192 -19.98 -6.53 -30.97
CA PRO A 192 -19.49 -7.91 -31.02
C PRO A 192 -18.06 -8.12 -30.47
N GLY A 193 -17.20 -7.08 -30.48
CA GLY A 193 -15.87 -7.11 -29.88
C GLY A 193 -15.83 -7.07 -28.35
N ALA A 194 -16.95 -6.77 -27.68
CA ALA A 194 -17.03 -6.61 -26.22
C ALA A 194 -16.69 -7.91 -25.47
N ASP A 195 -17.03 -9.07 -26.01
CA ASP A 195 -16.77 -10.36 -25.36
C ASP A 195 -15.27 -10.68 -25.26
N ALA A 196 -14.49 -10.34 -26.29
CA ALA A 196 -13.04 -10.49 -26.27
C ALA A 196 -12.41 -9.58 -25.19
N ILE A 197 -12.87 -8.33 -25.08
CA ILE A 197 -12.40 -7.39 -24.05
C ILE A 197 -12.79 -7.89 -22.66
N ARG A 198 -14.00 -8.42 -22.50
CA ARG A 198 -14.48 -8.99 -21.23
C ARG A 198 -13.63 -10.17 -20.78
N LYS A 199 -13.27 -11.08 -21.69
CA LYS A 199 -12.37 -12.20 -21.40
C LYS A 199 -10.99 -11.72 -20.97
N ALA A 200 -10.39 -10.79 -21.73
CA ALA A 200 -9.09 -10.21 -21.39
C ALA A 200 -9.11 -9.50 -20.02
N LEU A 201 -10.19 -8.77 -19.70
CA LEU A 201 -10.36 -8.12 -18.40
C LEU A 201 -10.43 -9.15 -17.27
N ARG A 202 -11.18 -10.24 -17.44
CA ARG A 202 -11.27 -11.32 -16.46
C ARG A 202 -9.90 -11.94 -16.19
N ASP A 203 -9.12 -12.22 -17.23
CA ASP A 203 -7.79 -12.79 -17.12
C ASP A 203 -6.81 -11.82 -16.42
N ALA A 204 -6.87 -10.52 -16.75
CA ALA A 204 -6.06 -9.49 -16.08
C ALA A 204 -6.42 -9.34 -14.59
N VAL A 205 -7.71 -9.33 -14.25
CA VAL A 205 -8.18 -9.25 -12.85
C VAL A 205 -7.78 -10.49 -12.05
N THR A 206 -7.85 -11.68 -12.66
CA THR A 206 -7.44 -12.93 -12.01
C THR A 206 -5.95 -12.89 -11.67
N ARG A 207 -5.09 -12.55 -12.64
CA ARG A 207 -3.64 -12.38 -12.40
C ARG A 207 -3.36 -11.31 -11.34
N HIS A 208 -4.10 -10.20 -11.37
CA HIS A 208 -3.93 -9.11 -10.39
C HIS A 208 -4.27 -9.59 -8.97
N PHE A 209 -5.35 -10.36 -8.82
CA PHE A 209 -5.74 -10.96 -7.55
C PHE A 209 -4.63 -11.87 -7.01
N GLU A 210 -4.09 -12.76 -7.84
CA GLU A 210 -3.00 -13.67 -7.45
C GLU A 210 -1.74 -12.92 -6.99
N ILE A 211 -1.32 -11.88 -7.72
CA ILE A 211 -0.16 -11.07 -7.31
C ILE A 211 -0.44 -10.36 -5.98
N ARG A 212 -1.64 -9.80 -5.80
CA ARG A 212 -2.02 -9.16 -4.53
C ARG A 212 -2.03 -10.15 -3.38
N GLN A 213 -2.51 -11.37 -3.60
CA GLN A 213 -2.49 -12.43 -2.60
C GLN A 213 -1.04 -12.75 -2.20
N LYS A 214 -0.14 -12.97 -3.16
CA LYS A 214 1.30 -13.20 -2.89
C LYS A 214 1.96 -12.06 -2.13
N LEU A 215 1.65 -10.80 -2.47
CA LEU A 215 2.15 -9.63 -1.74
C LEU A 215 1.66 -9.60 -0.29
N LYS A 216 0.40 -9.99 -0.04
CA LYS A 216 -0.16 -10.09 1.32
C LYS A 216 0.49 -11.20 2.13
N GLU A 217 0.66 -12.39 1.55
CA GLU A 217 1.34 -13.52 2.17
C GLU A 217 2.79 -13.18 2.53
N ARG A 218 3.52 -12.51 1.62
CA ARG A 218 4.89 -12.05 1.88
C ARG A 218 4.93 -11.03 3.03
N ARG A 219 4.01 -10.06 3.03
CA ARG A 219 3.94 -9.06 4.12
C ARG A 219 3.62 -9.73 5.46
N LEU A 220 2.73 -10.72 5.47
CA LEU A 220 2.43 -11.50 6.67
C LEU A 220 3.68 -12.22 7.19
N ALA A 221 4.39 -12.95 6.32
CA ALA A 221 5.61 -13.66 6.70
C ALA A 221 6.71 -12.72 7.24
N HIS A 222 6.82 -11.50 6.70
CA HIS A 222 7.74 -10.50 7.22
C HIS A 222 7.33 -10.00 8.61
N LEU A 223 6.05 -9.67 8.82
CA LEU A 223 5.53 -9.26 10.13
C LEU A 223 5.71 -10.37 11.18
N GLU A 224 5.54 -11.63 10.81
CA GLU A 224 5.78 -12.77 11.72
C GLU A 224 7.24 -12.82 12.18
N LYS A 225 8.21 -12.57 11.28
CA LYS A 225 9.63 -12.48 11.63
C LYS A 225 9.92 -11.30 12.56
N GLU A 226 9.34 -10.13 12.28
CA GLU A 226 9.49 -8.94 13.15
C GLU A 226 8.93 -9.21 14.55
N ILE A 227 7.74 -9.82 14.65
CA ILE A 227 7.13 -10.20 15.93
C ILE A 227 8.01 -11.19 16.68
N ALA A 228 8.57 -12.19 16.00
CA ALA A 228 9.48 -13.16 16.61
C ALA A 228 10.74 -12.48 17.17
N ALA A 229 11.38 -11.61 16.39
CA ALA A 229 12.56 -10.86 16.83
C ALA A 229 12.26 -9.92 18.02
N LEU A 230 11.11 -9.25 18.02
CA LEU A 230 10.68 -8.42 19.14
C LEU A 230 10.44 -9.25 20.41
N ARG A 231 9.83 -10.43 20.29
CA ARG A 231 9.63 -11.36 21.42
C ARG A 231 10.96 -11.82 21.99
N GLU A 232 11.92 -12.19 21.15
CA GLU A 232 13.27 -12.56 21.57
C GLU A 232 13.97 -11.40 22.29
N GLY A 233 13.91 -10.19 21.74
CA GLY A 233 14.48 -8.99 22.37
C GLY A 233 13.85 -8.67 23.73
N LEU A 234 12.55 -8.86 23.89
CA LEU A 234 11.86 -8.71 25.17
C LEU A 234 12.31 -9.76 26.18
N GLU A 235 12.45 -11.01 25.75
CA GLU A 235 12.90 -12.09 26.63
C GLU A 235 14.34 -11.88 27.08
N GLN A 236 15.22 -11.43 26.17
CA GLN A 236 16.60 -11.08 26.53
C GLN A 236 16.63 -9.92 27.55
N ARG A 237 15.82 -8.89 27.36
CA ARG A 237 15.69 -7.80 28.35
C ARG A 237 15.18 -8.27 29.70
N ARG A 238 14.28 -9.26 29.74
CA ARG A 238 13.81 -9.84 31.01
C ARG A 238 14.93 -10.57 31.73
N LYS A 239 15.74 -11.35 31.02
CA LYS A 239 16.92 -12.03 31.58
C LYS A 239 17.96 -11.03 32.09
N ASP A 240 18.13 -9.92 31.37
CA ASP A 240 19.08 -8.86 31.73
C ASP A 240 18.51 -7.82 32.73
N ARG A 241 17.27 -7.99 33.19
CA ARG A 241 16.54 -6.99 33.98
C ARG A 241 17.33 -6.54 35.21
N ASP A 242 17.79 -7.48 36.02
CA ASP A 242 18.42 -7.16 37.31
C ASP A 242 19.76 -6.46 37.09
N ARG A 243 20.53 -6.88 36.07
CA ARG A 243 21.76 -6.18 35.64
C ARG A 243 21.47 -4.74 35.21
N MET A 244 20.42 -4.52 34.40
CA MET A 244 20.03 -3.18 33.95
C MET A 244 19.57 -2.29 35.11
N ILE A 245 18.83 -2.85 36.07
CA ILE A 245 18.42 -2.15 37.29
C ILE A 245 19.64 -1.74 38.11
N GLU A 246 20.56 -2.66 38.37
CA GLU A 246 21.78 -2.37 39.14
C GLU A 246 22.64 -1.30 38.46
N GLN A 247 22.85 -1.42 37.14
CA GLN A 247 23.56 -0.40 36.37
C GLN A 247 22.89 0.98 36.47
N ARG A 248 21.54 1.03 36.46
CA ARG A 248 20.80 2.28 36.62
C ARG A 248 20.93 2.83 38.04
N LEU A 249 20.87 1.99 39.07
CA LEU A 249 21.08 2.37 40.47
C LEU A 249 22.48 2.95 40.70
N GLN A 250 23.52 2.32 40.17
CA GLN A 250 24.90 2.83 40.25
C GLN A 250 25.04 4.20 39.58
N ASN A 251 24.45 4.37 38.39
CA ASN A 251 24.45 5.66 37.68
C ASN A 251 23.72 6.76 38.46
N LEU A 252 22.64 6.44 39.18
CA LEU A 252 21.86 7.41 39.95
C LEU A 252 22.45 7.74 41.32
N THR A 253 23.14 6.79 41.96
CA THR A 253 23.72 6.97 43.30
C THR A 253 25.13 7.57 43.27
N GLY A 254 25.70 7.81 42.09
CA GLY A 254 27.07 8.32 41.95
C GLY A 254 28.15 7.33 42.40
N LYS A 255 27.78 6.09 42.76
CA LYS A 255 28.71 5.00 43.13
C LYS A 255 29.46 4.40 41.93
N LYS A 256 29.42 5.06 40.77
CA LYS A 256 30.30 4.71 39.66
C LYS A 256 31.71 5.02 40.15
N GLY A 257 32.43 3.98 40.59
CA GLY A 257 33.76 4.10 41.16
C GLY A 257 34.58 5.04 40.30
N GLY A 258 35.16 6.07 40.93
CA GLY A 258 36.22 6.85 40.30
C GLY A 258 37.20 5.86 39.69
N TRP A 259 37.56 6.11 38.44
CA TRP A 259 38.70 5.46 37.80
C TRP A 259 39.95 5.60 38.67
#